data_AF-A0A433HVR2-F1
#
_entry.id   AF-A0A433HVR2-F1
#
_cell.length_a   1.000
_cell.length_b   1.000
_cell.length_c   1.000
_cell.angle_alpha   90.00
_cell.angle_beta   90.00
_cell.angle_gamma   90.00
#
_symmetry.space_group_name_H-M   'P 1'
#
loop_
_entity.id
_entity.type
_entity.pdbx_description
1 polymer ?
#
loop_
_entity_poly.entity_id
_entity_poly.type
_entity_poly.pdbx_seq_one_letter_code
_entity_poly.pdbx_strand_id
1 'polypeptide(L)'
;MSEVWRTHAFREGNSRTTITFLSEFAHYKGIPLDTSLFVKHAGYMRKALVASVFEDEGLEKKRNYQYLEKILKDAILQGEGT
;
A
#
# COMPACT_ATOMS: atom_id res chain seq x y z
N MET A 1 4.54 3.69 3.70
CA MET A 1 4.38 3.16 2.33
C MET A 1 4.19 4.25 1.28
N SER A 2 3.25 5.19 1.46
CA SER A 2 2.87 6.16 0.40
C SER A 2 4.04 6.99 -0.13
N GLU A 3 4.93 7.50 0.73
CA GLU A 3 6.09 8.29 0.29
C GLU A 3 7.08 7.48 -0.56
N VAL A 4 7.30 6.20 -0.21
CA VAL A 4 8.16 5.30 -0.98
C VAL A 4 7.59 5.10 -2.38
N TRP A 5 6.27 4.89 -2.49
CA TRP A 5 5.61 4.75 -3.78
C TRP A 5 5.61 6.04 -4.59
N ARG A 6 5.33 7.18 -3.94
CA ARG A 6 5.29 8.53 -4.56
C ARG A 6 6.60 8.91 -5.23
N THR A 7 7.72 8.44 -4.70
CA THR A 7 9.05 8.71 -5.27
C THR A 7 9.16 8.23 -6.72
N HIS A 8 8.40 7.18 -7.11
CA HIS A 8 8.37 6.65 -8.48
C HIS A 8 9.77 6.45 -9.10
N ALA A 9 10.70 5.87 -8.32
CA ALA A 9 12.12 5.78 -8.66
C ALA A 9 12.42 4.93 -9.92
N PHE A 10 11.51 4.02 -10.30
CA PHE A 10 11.70 3.11 -11.42
C PHE A 10 10.76 3.44 -12.59
N ARG A 11 11.17 3.09 -13.82
CA ARG A 11 10.31 3.22 -15.02
C ARG A 11 9.08 2.30 -14.96
N GLU A 12 9.25 1.11 -14.39
CA GLU A 12 8.21 0.13 -14.14
C GLU A 12 8.48 -0.56 -12.80
N GLY A 13 7.46 -1.14 -12.17
CA GLY A 13 7.64 -1.98 -11.00
C GLY A 13 7.56 -1.27 -9.64
N ASN A 14 7.33 0.05 -9.60
CA ASN A 14 7.22 0.81 -8.33
C ASN A 14 6.24 0.18 -7.33
N SER A 15 5.07 -0.27 -7.79
CA SER A 15 4.09 -0.95 -6.93
C SER A 15 4.63 -2.28 -6.40
N ARG A 16 5.28 -3.09 -7.25
CA ARG A 16 5.86 -4.38 -6.84
C ARG A 16 6.96 -4.17 -5.81
N THR A 17 7.92 -3.29 -6.11
CA THR A 17 9.04 -2.98 -5.20
C THR A 17 8.54 -2.43 -3.85
N THR A 18 7.53 -1.56 -3.88
CA THR A 18 6.96 -1.00 -2.64
C THR A 18 6.25 -2.07 -1.79
N ILE A 19 5.52 -2.99 -2.43
CA ILE A 19 4.86 -4.11 -1.73
C ILE A 19 5.91 -5.08 -1.18
N THR A 20 6.95 -5.42 -1.96
CA THR A 20 8.05 -6.26 -1.49
C THR A 20 8.76 -5.63 -0.29
N PHE A 21 9.08 -4.34 -0.34
CA PHE A 21 9.68 -3.63 0.80
C PHE A 21 8.78 -3.70 2.05
N LEU A 22 7.47 -3.50 1.90
CA LEU A 22 6.54 -3.63 3.03
C LEU A 22 6.55 -5.06 3.61
N SER A 23 6.53 -6.07 2.75
CA SER A 23 6.56 -7.48 3.17
C SER A 23 7.80 -7.79 3.99
N GLU A 24 8.98 -7.42 3.48
CA GLU A 24 10.26 -7.63 4.18
C GLU A 24 10.33 -6.83 5.48
N PHE A 25 9.82 -5.59 5.50
CA PHE A 25 9.76 -4.77 6.70
C PHE A 25 8.84 -5.37 7.77
N ALA A 26 7.64 -5.84 7.38
CA ALA A 26 6.70 -6.47 8.28
C ALA A 26 7.29 -7.76 8.87
N HIS A 27 7.89 -8.61 8.03
CA HIS A 27 8.59 -9.82 8.46
C HIS A 27 9.72 -9.50 9.45
N TYR A 28 10.58 -8.52 9.15
CA TYR A 28 11.63 -8.06 10.07
C TYR A 28 11.09 -7.55 11.41
N LYS A 29 9.88 -6.97 11.42
CA LYS A 29 9.21 -6.46 12.62
C LYS A 29 8.36 -7.52 13.34
N GLY A 30 8.26 -8.74 12.82
CA GLY A 30 7.36 -9.77 13.38
C GLY A 30 5.88 -9.43 13.24
N ILE A 31 5.51 -8.58 12.26
CA ILE A 31 4.12 -8.24 11.96
C ILE A 31 3.61 -9.27 10.94
N PRO A 32 2.57 -10.07 11.28
CA PRO A 32 1.96 -10.97 10.32
C PRO A 32 1.28 -10.16 9.22
N LEU A 33 1.61 -10.45 7.96
CA LEU A 33 1.10 -9.70 6.81
C LEU A 33 0.82 -10.63 5.65
N ASP A 34 -0.45 -10.88 5.33
CA ASP A 34 -0.83 -11.66 4.16
C ASP A 34 -0.80 -10.80 2.89
N THR A 35 0.32 -10.88 2.17
CA THR A 35 0.52 -10.14 0.92
C THR A 35 -0.32 -10.64 -0.25
N SER A 36 -0.94 -11.83 -0.14
CA SER A 36 -1.83 -12.36 -1.19
C SER A 36 -3.04 -11.46 -1.40
N LEU A 37 -3.47 -10.73 -0.35
CA LEU A 37 -4.56 -9.77 -0.40
C LEU A 37 -4.25 -8.62 -1.38
N PHE A 38 -3.00 -8.16 -1.43
CA PHE A 38 -2.58 -7.10 -2.34
C PHE A 38 -2.60 -7.55 -3.81
N VAL A 39 -2.26 -8.82 -4.06
CA VAL A 39 -2.28 -9.41 -5.41
C VAL A 39 -3.73 -9.62 -5.86
N LYS A 40 -4.55 -10.23 -5.00
CA LYS A 40 -5.97 -10.49 -5.27
C LYS A 40 -6.77 -9.21 -5.51
N HIS A 41 -6.40 -8.12 -4.83
CA HIS A 41 -7.05 -6.82 -4.94
C HIS A 41 -6.13 -5.75 -5.57
N ALA A 42 -5.30 -6.12 -6.56
CA ALA A 42 -4.30 -5.22 -7.15
C ALA A 42 -4.87 -3.88 -7.66
N GLY A 43 -6.07 -3.89 -8.25
CA GLY A 43 -6.75 -2.67 -8.69
C GLY A 43 -7.14 -1.74 -7.53
N TYR A 44 -7.62 -2.31 -6.42
CA TYR A 44 -7.92 -1.55 -5.21
C TYR A 44 -6.63 -1.00 -4.61
N MET A 45 -5.59 -1.84 -4.48
CA MET A 45 -4.29 -1.43 -3.94
C MET A 45 -3.69 -0.25 -4.70
N ARG A 46 -3.71 -0.29 -6.04
CA ARG A 46 -3.24 0.83 -6.88
C ARG A 46 -4.05 2.10 -6.66
N LYS A 47 -5.37 2.01 -6.59
CA LYS A 47 -6.24 3.18 -6.32
C LYS A 47 -6.02 3.74 -4.92
N ALA A 48 -5.81 2.88 -3.93
CA ALA A 48 -5.50 3.26 -2.55
C ALA A 48 -4.15 4.00 -2.46
N LEU A 49 -3.12 3.53 -3.20
CA LEU A 49 -1.84 4.21 -3.31
C LEU A 49 -1.97 5.59 -3.99
N VAL A 50 -2.75 5.70 -5.07
CA VAL A 50 -3.02 6.99 -5.71
C VAL A 50 -3.73 7.94 -4.74
N ALA A 51 -4.80 7.48 -4.09
CA ALA A 51 -5.56 8.28 -3.13
C ALA A 51 -4.69 8.78 -1.96
N SER A 52 -3.71 7.98 -1.53
CA SER A 52 -2.84 8.32 -0.41
C SER A 52 -1.70 9.28 -0.78
N VAL A 53 -1.48 9.60 -2.06
CA VAL A 53 -0.43 10.52 -2.51
C VAL A 53 -0.95 11.71 -3.33
N PHE A 54 -2.15 11.61 -3.90
CA PHE A 54 -2.73 12.67 -4.70
C PHE A 54 -3.32 13.75 -3.80
N GLU A 55 -2.90 14.99 -4.04
CA GLU A 55 -3.46 16.20 -3.47
C GLU A 55 -3.41 17.32 -4.51
N ASP A 56 -4.43 18.15 -4.51
CA ASP A 56 -4.59 19.27 -5.43
C ASP A 56 -5.49 20.32 -4.76
N GLU A 57 -4.99 21.54 -4.60
CA GLU A 57 -5.73 22.63 -3.97
C GLU A 57 -6.88 23.14 -4.85
N GLY A 58 -6.70 23.21 -6.16
CA GLY A 58 -7.71 23.69 -7.10
C GLY A 58 -8.90 22.74 -7.25
N LEU A 59 -8.68 21.44 -7.05
CA LEU A 59 -9.72 20.42 -7.04
C LEU A 59 -10.27 20.15 -5.63
N GLU A 60 -9.82 20.89 -4.61
CA GLU A 60 -10.14 20.67 -3.19
C GLU A 60 -9.89 19.21 -2.74
N LYS A 61 -8.86 18.58 -3.31
CA LYS A 61 -8.49 17.19 -3.02
C LYS A 61 -7.33 17.16 -2.03
N LYS A 62 -7.58 16.59 -0.86
CA LYS A 62 -6.54 16.23 0.11
C LYS A 62 -6.22 14.74 0.00
N ARG A 63 -5.01 14.37 0.42
CA ARG A 63 -4.58 12.97 0.52
C ARG A 63 -5.56 12.16 1.36
N ASN A 64 -5.97 11.01 0.86
CA ASN A 64 -6.88 10.11 1.54
C ASN A 64 -6.22 8.75 1.77
N TYR A 65 -5.85 8.50 3.04
CA TYR A 65 -5.18 7.29 3.48
C TYR A 65 -6.14 6.14 3.80
N GLN A 66 -7.44 6.42 3.97
CA GLN A 66 -8.43 5.47 4.48
C GLN A 66 -8.43 4.15 3.70
N TYR A 67 -8.31 4.21 2.37
CA TYR A 67 -8.30 3.02 1.52
C TYR A 67 -7.04 2.17 1.71
N LEU A 68 -5.89 2.83 1.85
CA LEU A 68 -4.60 2.17 2.04
C LEU A 68 -4.54 1.55 3.44
N GLU A 69 -4.97 2.29 4.46
CA GLU A 69 -5.08 1.76 5.82
C GLU A 69 -6.01 0.56 5.91
N LYS A 70 -7.14 0.59 5.18
CA LYS A 70 -8.09 -0.52 5.16
C LYS A 70 -7.44 -1.81 4.63
N ILE A 71 -6.83 -1.79 3.44
CA ILE A 71 -6.24 -3.01 2.88
C ILE A 71 -5.01 -3.49 3.68
N LEU A 72 -4.28 -2.59 4.34
CA LEU A 72 -3.19 -2.97 5.25
C LEU A 72 -3.74 -3.65 6.52
N LYS A 73 -4.79 -3.10 7.13
CA LYS A 73 -5.46 -3.72 8.29
C LYS A 73 -6.02 -5.08 7.94
N ASP A 74 -6.73 -5.19 6.82
CA ASP A 74 -7.29 -6.46 6.34
C ASP A 74 -6.17 -7.50 6.11
N ALA A 75 -5.02 -7.10 5.55
CA ALA A 75 -3.87 -7.99 5.34
C ALA A 75 -3.19 -8.44 6.64
N ILE A 76 -3.14 -7.58 7.67
CA ILE A 76 -2.60 -7.93 8.98
C ILE A 76 -3.53 -8.91 9.71
N LEU A 77 -4.83 -8.58 9.78
CA LEU A 77 -5.83 -9.43 10.43
C LEU A 77 -5.91 -10.81 9.79
N GLN A 78 -5.76 -10.90 8.46
CA GLN A 78 -5.73 -12.18 7.76
C GLN A 78 -4.45 -12.98 8.05
N GLY A 79 -3.30 -12.30 8.19
CA GLY A 79 -2.04 -12.94 8.56
C GLY A 79 -1.97 -13.41 10.02
N GLU A 80 -2.75 -12.84 10.93
CA GLU A 80 -2.85 -13.32 12.33
C GLU A 80 -3.59 -14.66 12.43
N GLY A 81 -4.40 -15.01 11.43
CA GLY A 81 -5.17 -16.25 11.38
C GLY A 81 -4.46 -17.45 10.73
N THR A 82 -3.19 -17.28 10.31
CA THR A 82 -2.34 -18.31 9.67
C THR A 82 -1.16 -18.67 10.55
#